data_AF-A0A8J8M752-F1
#
_entry.id   AF-A0A8J8M752-F1
#
_cell.length_a   1.000
_cell.length_b   1.000
_cell.length_c   1.000
_cell.angle_alpha   90.00
_cell.angle_beta   90.00
_cell.angle_gamma   90.00
#
_symmetry.space_group_name_H-M   'P 1'
#
loop_
_entity.id
_entity.type
_entity.pdbx_description
1 polymer ?
#
loop_
_entity_poly.entity_id
_entity_poly.type
_entity_poly.pdbx_seq_one_letter_code
_entity_poly.pdbx_strand_id
1 'polypeptide(L)'
;MKRIMLLMISLILAFSFSSKAFASQVIPVYVNGNVLTPDVNPYIQNQRTFVPIRFIGEALNATSIKWDYSSKTATLVFNQTVIKLPVGSRYVTVNGKQYKIDAPINLVRGRTFVPVRFISEILGYDVKWANSSVYISNNGYTPPSNKYSSEDLYWLSRIVEAEAVGEPYAGKLAVANVIINRKKSSEFPSTIKSVIFDNKYGIQFTPVADGNIYNTPTQESINAAIAALNGSNNIGNSLYFLNPAKSSNFWIMNNRKFVTQINNHYFYA
;
A
#
# COMPACT_ATOMS: atom_id res chain seq x y z
N MET A 1 37.00 39.49 41.71
CA MET A 1 37.79 38.56 40.87
C MET A 1 38.01 37.30 41.72
N LYS A 2 37.63 36.06 41.42
CA LYS A 2 37.01 35.35 40.29
C LYS A 2 36.12 34.22 40.86
N ARG A 3 35.03 33.92 40.14
CA ARG A 3 34.09 32.81 40.36
C ARG A 3 34.77 31.47 40.03
N ILE A 4 34.51 30.40 40.78
CA ILE A 4 34.58 29.02 40.27
C ILE A 4 33.34 28.27 40.76
N MET A 5 32.44 28.02 39.82
CA MET A 5 31.22 27.22 39.93
C MET A 5 31.56 25.85 39.35
N LEU A 6 31.54 24.79 40.16
CA LEU A 6 31.71 23.42 39.69
C LEU A 6 30.34 22.82 39.36
N LEU A 7 30.10 22.64 38.07
CA LEU A 7 28.96 21.94 37.48
C LEU A 7 29.11 20.43 37.66
N MET A 8 28.19 19.79 38.40
CA MET A 8 27.94 18.35 38.31
C MET A 8 27.21 18.06 37.00
N ILE A 9 27.89 17.38 36.07
CA ILE A 9 27.28 16.82 34.87
C ILE A 9 26.55 15.54 35.29
N SER A 10 25.22 15.60 35.41
CA SER A 10 24.41 14.39 35.56
C SER A 10 24.30 13.69 34.20
N LEU A 11 24.74 12.43 34.19
CA LEU A 11 24.69 11.52 33.05
C LEU A 11 23.23 11.14 32.77
N ILE A 12 22.56 11.86 31.88
CA ILE A 12 21.27 11.44 31.33
C ILE A 12 21.54 10.25 30.40
N LEU A 13 21.29 9.02 30.88
CA LEU A 13 21.15 7.86 30.02
C LEU A 13 19.96 8.13 29.08
N ALA A 14 20.27 8.54 27.85
CA ALA A 14 19.32 8.54 26.76
C ALA A 14 18.98 7.08 26.43
N PHE A 15 17.96 6.53 27.11
CA PHE A 15 17.33 5.30 26.69
C PHE A 15 16.58 5.61 25.39
N SER A 16 17.29 5.50 24.27
CA SER A 16 16.73 5.62 22.94
C SER A 16 15.67 4.54 22.78
N PHE A 17 14.41 4.87 23.08
CA PHE A 17 13.28 4.10 22.59
C PHE A 17 13.34 4.19 21.07
N SER A 18 13.96 3.20 20.44
CA SER A 18 13.76 2.93 19.03
C SER A 18 12.29 2.57 18.89
N SER A 19 11.48 3.55 18.49
CA SER A 19 10.16 3.26 17.95
C SER A 19 10.39 2.28 16.81
N LYS A 20 10.01 1.02 16.99
CA LYS A 20 9.91 0.09 15.88
C LYS A 20 8.86 0.71 14.97
N ALA A 21 9.31 1.43 13.94
CA ALA A 21 8.44 1.91 12.89
C ALA A 21 7.82 0.66 12.27
N PHE A 22 6.56 0.40 12.61
CA PHE A 22 5.83 -0.67 11.96
C PHE A 22 5.74 -0.28 10.49
N ALA A 23 6.33 -1.11 9.64
CA ALA A 23 6.18 -1.04 8.20
C ALA A 23 4.68 -0.90 7.89
N SER A 24 4.28 0.23 7.30
CA SER A 24 2.91 0.43 6.84
C SER A 24 2.64 -0.65 5.79
N GLN A 25 1.84 -1.65 6.17
CA GLN A 25 1.43 -2.74 5.31
C GLN A 25 0.47 -2.18 4.27
N VAL A 26 0.76 -2.47 3.00
CA VAL A 26 -0.12 -2.16 1.88
C VAL A 26 -1.28 -3.14 1.90
N ILE A 27 -2.52 -2.62 1.83
CA ILE A 27 -3.74 -3.44 1.88
C ILE A 27 -4.65 -3.03 0.71
N PRO A 28 -4.55 -3.73 -0.43
CA PRO A 28 -5.44 -3.51 -1.56
C PRO A 28 -6.85 -3.96 -1.18
N VAL A 29 -7.87 -3.23 -1.66
CA VAL A 29 -9.28 -3.57 -1.43
C VAL A 29 -9.96 -3.73 -2.78
N TYR A 30 -10.58 -4.89 -2.98
CA TYR A 30 -11.36 -5.23 -4.16
C TYR A 30 -12.84 -5.23 -3.80
N VAL A 31 -13.66 -4.58 -4.62
CA VAL A 31 -15.12 -4.66 -4.55
C VAL A 31 -15.63 -5.24 -5.86
N ASN A 32 -16.31 -6.38 -5.80
CA ASN A 32 -16.84 -7.10 -6.97
C ASN A 32 -15.78 -7.31 -8.07
N GLY A 33 -14.54 -7.63 -7.67
CA GLY A 33 -13.41 -7.87 -8.57
C GLY A 33 -12.63 -6.61 -8.99
N ASN A 34 -13.16 -5.41 -8.75
CA ASN A 34 -12.48 -4.16 -9.09
C ASN A 34 -11.60 -3.69 -7.92
N VAL A 35 -10.32 -3.44 -8.18
CA VAL A 35 -9.44 -2.80 -7.20
C VAL A 35 -9.85 -1.35 -7.04
N LEU A 36 -9.94 -0.90 -5.80
CA LEU A 36 -10.33 0.46 -5.48
C LEU A 36 -9.13 1.24 -4.95
N THR A 37 -9.10 2.54 -5.27
CA THR A 37 -8.04 3.46 -4.87
C THR A 37 -8.55 4.48 -3.86
N PRO A 38 -8.29 4.32 -2.56
CA PRO A 38 -8.65 5.31 -1.56
C PRO A 38 -7.66 6.47 -1.56
N ASP A 39 -8.13 7.64 -1.14
CA ASP A 39 -7.29 8.83 -0.91
C ASP A 39 -6.45 8.73 0.37
N VAL A 40 -6.88 7.90 1.31
CA VAL A 40 -6.12 7.52 2.50
C VAL A 40 -6.09 6.00 2.62
N ASN A 41 -4.88 5.43 2.61
CA ASN A 41 -4.67 3.99 2.60
C ASN A 41 -5.37 3.29 3.79
N PRO A 42 -5.94 2.09 3.58
CA PRO A 42 -6.40 1.23 4.66
C PRO A 42 -5.24 0.86 5.59
N TYR A 43 -5.57 0.49 6.83
CA TYR A 43 -4.57 0.02 7.80
C TYR A 43 -5.09 -1.16 8.60
N ILE A 44 -4.17 -1.92 9.19
CA ILE A 44 -4.50 -2.95 10.18
C ILE A 44 -4.15 -2.43 11.57
N GLN A 45 -5.09 -2.55 12.49
CA GLN A 45 -4.86 -2.31 13.92
C GLN A 45 -5.58 -3.40 14.70
N ASN A 46 -4.89 -4.04 15.65
CA ASN A 46 -5.43 -5.09 16.50
C ASN A 46 -6.15 -6.20 15.69
N GLN A 47 -5.52 -6.69 14.62
CA GLN A 47 -6.08 -7.72 13.72
C GLN A 47 -7.42 -7.32 13.04
N ARG A 48 -7.66 -6.02 12.87
CA ARG A 48 -8.80 -5.50 12.11
C ARG A 48 -8.32 -4.59 11.00
N THR A 49 -8.84 -4.82 9.79
CA THR A 49 -8.62 -3.92 8.66
C THR A 49 -9.61 -2.76 8.72
N PHE A 50 -9.08 -1.56 8.73
CA PHE A 50 -9.82 -0.31 8.71
C PHE A 50 -9.74 0.33 7.34
N VAL A 51 -10.88 0.81 6.86
CA VAL A 51 -11.04 1.47 5.55
C VAL A 51 -11.80 2.77 5.72
N PRO A 52 -11.58 3.79 4.87
CA PRO A 52 -12.43 4.98 4.85
C PRO A 52 -13.87 4.58 4.50
N ILE A 53 -14.85 5.05 5.28
CA ILE A 53 -16.27 4.71 5.05
C ILE A 53 -16.77 5.20 3.69
N ARG A 54 -16.33 6.39 3.25
CA ARG A 54 -16.74 6.98 1.98
C ARG A 54 -16.35 6.09 0.81
N PHE A 55 -15.12 5.59 0.85
CA PHE A 55 -14.56 4.70 -0.16
C PHE A 55 -15.38 3.40 -0.33
N ILE A 56 -15.75 2.74 0.77
CA ILE A 56 -16.61 1.55 0.69
C ILE A 56 -18.03 1.92 0.27
N GLY A 57 -18.59 2.99 0.83
CA GLY A 57 -19.94 3.44 0.53
C GLY A 57 -20.12 3.76 -0.95
N GLU A 58 -19.23 4.55 -1.54
CA GLU A 58 -19.27 4.91 -2.97
C GLU A 58 -19.13 3.67 -3.85
N ALA A 59 -18.17 2.78 -3.56
CA ALA A 59 -17.97 1.56 -4.34
C ALA A 59 -19.15 0.58 -4.29
N LEU A 60 -19.92 0.63 -3.19
CA LEU A 60 -21.14 -0.17 -3.01
C LEU A 60 -22.41 0.60 -3.38
N ASN A 61 -22.30 1.79 -3.98
CA ASN A 61 -23.44 2.64 -4.39
C ASN A 61 -24.35 3.10 -3.23
N ALA A 62 -23.76 3.47 -2.09
CA ALA A 62 -24.46 4.15 -1.01
C ALA A 62 -25.14 5.44 -1.52
N THR A 63 -26.42 5.59 -1.22
CA THR A 63 -27.26 6.71 -1.65
C THR A 63 -26.86 8.03 -0.99
N SER A 64 -26.29 7.99 0.21
CA SER A 64 -25.83 9.22 0.89
C SER A 64 -24.72 8.94 1.89
N ILE A 65 -23.76 9.87 1.99
CA ILE A 65 -22.72 9.85 3.02
C ILE A 65 -22.58 11.28 3.56
N LYS A 66 -22.97 11.49 4.82
CA LYS A 66 -23.00 12.80 5.48
C LYS A 66 -22.13 12.80 6.73
N TRP A 67 -21.60 13.98 7.06
CA TRP A 67 -20.86 14.22 8.29
C TRP A 67 -21.60 15.25 9.13
N ASP A 68 -21.83 14.94 10.39
CA ASP A 68 -22.31 15.89 11.40
C ASP A 68 -21.13 16.34 12.26
N TYR A 69 -20.80 17.63 12.17
CA TYR A 69 -19.70 18.24 12.91
C TYR A 69 -19.98 18.35 14.42
N SER A 70 -21.23 18.54 14.81
CA SER A 70 -21.61 18.74 16.22
C SER A 70 -21.49 17.44 17.01
N SER A 71 -22.02 16.35 16.45
CA SER A 71 -22.00 15.02 17.07
C SER A 71 -20.80 14.17 16.66
N LYS A 72 -19.90 14.69 15.80
CA LYS A 72 -18.75 13.97 15.22
C LYS A 72 -19.15 12.60 14.67
N THR A 73 -20.22 12.58 13.89
CA THR A 73 -20.86 11.34 13.42
C THR A 73 -20.91 11.29 11.90
N ALA A 74 -20.35 10.23 11.31
CA ALA A 74 -20.60 9.91 9.91
C ALA A 74 -21.92 9.14 9.79
N THR A 75 -22.75 9.51 8.82
CA THR A 75 -23.99 8.80 8.49
C THR A 75 -23.89 8.29 7.06
N LEU A 76 -24.02 6.97 6.88
CA LEU A 76 -24.12 6.32 5.58
C LEU A 76 -25.56 5.84 5.37
N VAL A 77 -26.11 6.09 4.19
CA VAL A 77 -27.40 5.58 3.74
C VAL A 77 -27.16 4.70 2.53
N PHE A 78 -27.60 3.45 2.60
CA PHE A 78 -27.55 2.49 1.51
C PHE A 78 -28.91 1.81 1.39
N ASN A 79 -29.57 1.98 0.25
CA ASN A 79 -30.98 1.62 0.08
C ASN A 79 -31.83 2.30 1.19
N GLN A 80 -32.49 1.51 2.04
CA GLN A 80 -33.27 2.01 3.18
C GLN A 80 -32.51 1.92 4.51
N THR A 81 -31.27 1.43 4.49
CA THR A 81 -30.45 1.21 5.68
C THR A 81 -29.70 2.49 6.05
N VAL A 82 -29.94 3.00 7.26
CA VAL A 82 -29.27 4.16 7.83
C VAL A 82 -28.28 3.72 8.90
N ILE A 83 -26.99 3.99 8.67
CA ILE A 83 -25.90 3.63 9.56
C ILE A 83 -25.27 4.90 10.13
N LYS A 84 -25.27 5.06 11.46
CA LYS A 84 -24.57 6.17 12.14
C LYS A 84 -23.32 5.66 12.86
N LEU A 85 -22.21 6.34 12.62
CA LEU A 85 -20.86 5.97 12.99
C LEU A 85 -20.22 7.12 13.79
N PRO A 86 -20.55 7.25 15.09
CA PRO A 86 -19.94 8.26 15.95
C PRO A 86 -18.46 7.96 16.18
N VAL A 87 -17.60 8.93 15.89
CA VAL A 87 -16.14 8.79 16.06
C VAL A 87 -15.78 8.58 17.54
N GLY A 88 -14.82 7.69 17.79
CA GLY A 88 -14.36 7.28 19.11
C GLY A 88 -15.24 6.22 19.78
N SER A 89 -16.42 5.95 19.22
CA SER A 89 -17.37 5.00 19.80
C SER A 89 -17.16 3.57 19.29
N ARG A 90 -17.39 2.59 20.17
CA ARG A 90 -17.61 1.17 19.82
C ARG A 90 -19.09 0.84 19.63
N TYR A 91 -19.95 1.84 19.73
CA TYR A 91 -21.39 1.73 19.53
C TYR A 91 -21.81 2.53 18.32
N VAL A 92 -22.55 1.88 17.44
CA VAL A 92 -23.03 2.40 16.17
C VAL A 92 -24.53 2.10 16.08
N THR A 93 -25.27 2.81 15.24
CA THR A 93 -26.70 2.51 15.04
C THR A 93 -26.98 2.11 13.61
N VAL A 94 -27.74 1.04 13.42
CA VAL A 94 -28.29 0.61 12.12
C VAL A 94 -29.80 0.66 12.23
N ASN A 95 -30.45 1.51 11.42
CA ASN A 95 -31.90 1.76 11.47
C ASN A 95 -32.40 2.12 12.88
N GLY A 96 -31.63 2.94 13.59
CA GLY A 96 -31.95 3.38 14.96
C GLY A 96 -31.61 2.37 16.06
N LYS A 97 -31.37 1.09 15.74
CA LYS A 97 -30.95 0.08 16.72
C LYS A 97 -29.44 0.14 16.95
N GLN A 98 -29.02 0.10 18.21
CA GLN A 98 -27.61 0.16 18.60
C GLN A 98 -26.94 -1.22 18.49
N TYR A 99 -25.71 -1.23 17.97
CA TYR A 99 -24.83 -2.39 17.86
C TYR A 99 -23.47 -2.08 18.47
N LYS A 100 -22.86 -3.06 19.13
CA LYS A 100 -21.48 -2.98 19.62
C LYS A 100 -20.55 -3.60 18.57
N ILE A 101 -19.48 -2.89 18.23
CA ILE A 101 -18.42 -3.35 17.34
C ILE A 101 -17.13 -3.61 18.11
N ASP A 102 -16.29 -4.49 17.56
CA ASP A 102 -15.06 -4.98 18.20
C ASP A 102 -13.88 -4.00 18.12
N ALA A 103 -14.04 -2.89 17.40
CA ALA A 103 -13.08 -1.80 17.33
C ALA A 103 -13.80 -0.44 17.22
N PRO A 104 -13.25 0.65 17.79
CA PRO A 104 -13.88 1.96 17.72
C PRO A 104 -13.81 2.56 16.29
N ILE A 105 -14.74 3.47 15.98
CA ILE A 105 -14.68 4.29 14.77
C ILE A 105 -13.58 5.33 14.92
N ASN A 106 -12.66 5.43 13.96
CA ASN A 106 -11.49 6.30 14.06
C ASN A 106 -11.56 7.46 13.05
N LEU A 107 -10.98 8.61 13.39
CA LEU A 107 -10.76 9.70 12.46
C LEU A 107 -9.26 9.78 12.14
N VAL A 108 -8.88 9.52 10.89
CA VAL A 108 -7.48 9.53 10.45
C VAL A 108 -7.38 10.42 9.22
N ARG A 109 -6.52 11.45 9.27
CA ARG A 109 -6.31 12.41 8.17
C ARG A 109 -7.61 12.97 7.58
N GLY A 110 -8.59 13.28 8.45
CA GLY A 110 -9.89 13.81 8.02
C GLY A 110 -10.81 12.80 7.33
N ARG A 111 -10.58 11.49 7.49
CA ARG A 111 -11.46 10.42 7.02
C ARG A 111 -11.96 9.58 8.19
N THR A 112 -13.24 9.21 8.15
CA THR A 112 -13.83 8.28 9.11
C THR A 112 -13.48 6.85 8.70
N PHE A 113 -12.76 6.14 9.55
CA PHE A 113 -12.33 4.77 9.35
C PHE A 113 -13.18 3.80 10.15
N VAL A 114 -13.59 2.72 9.49
CA VAL A 114 -14.45 1.69 10.04
C VAL A 114 -13.83 0.31 9.81
N PRO A 115 -14.08 -0.69 10.68
CA PRO A 115 -13.73 -2.07 10.38
C PRO A 115 -14.45 -2.53 9.11
N VAL A 116 -13.68 -2.97 8.10
CA VAL A 116 -14.22 -3.30 6.77
C VAL A 116 -15.30 -4.38 6.83
N ARG A 117 -15.09 -5.41 7.67
CA ARG A 117 -16.05 -6.50 7.85
C ARG A 117 -17.41 -6.02 8.32
N PHE A 118 -17.41 -5.21 9.38
CA PHE A 118 -18.64 -4.68 9.97
C PHE A 118 -19.48 -3.93 8.94
N ILE A 119 -18.87 -3.00 8.20
CA ILE A 119 -19.62 -2.20 7.23
C ILE A 119 -20.08 -3.06 6.05
N SER A 120 -19.23 -3.94 5.52
CA SER A 120 -19.58 -4.78 4.37
C SER A 120 -20.71 -5.75 4.70
N GLU A 121 -20.67 -6.42 5.85
CA GLU A 121 -21.69 -7.40 6.26
C GLU A 121 -23.07 -6.75 6.47
N ILE A 122 -23.13 -5.56 7.07
CA ILE A 122 -24.41 -4.82 7.20
C ILE A 122 -25.00 -4.46 5.84
N LEU A 123 -24.14 -4.19 4.86
CA LEU A 123 -24.55 -3.87 3.50
C LEU A 123 -24.86 -5.12 2.66
N GLY A 124 -24.76 -6.32 3.23
CA GLY A 124 -25.06 -7.59 2.57
C GLY A 124 -23.91 -8.16 1.73
N TYR A 125 -22.66 -7.77 2.04
CA TYR A 125 -21.46 -8.25 1.34
C TYR A 125 -20.58 -9.11 2.24
N ASP A 126 -20.04 -10.17 1.67
CA ASP A 126 -19.02 -11.00 2.31
C ASP A 126 -17.65 -10.33 2.23
N VAL A 127 -16.82 -10.55 3.24
CA VAL A 127 -15.41 -10.11 3.23
C VAL A 127 -14.48 -11.31 3.34
N LYS A 128 -13.55 -11.42 2.38
CA LYS A 128 -12.51 -12.45 2.36
C LYS A 128 -11.13 -11.80 2.24
N TRP A 129 -10.09 -12.49 2.69
CA TRP A 129 -8.71 -12.05 2.60
C TRP A 129 -7.91 -13.06 1.79
N ALA A 130 -7.17 -12.57 0.80
CA ALA A 130 -6.20 -13.36 0.02
C ALA A 130 -5.15 -12.41 -0.57
N ASN A 131 -3.95 -12.89 -0.89
CA ASN A 131 -2.92 -12.10 -1.56
C ASN A 131 -2.65 -10.74 -0.87
N SER A 132 -2.66 -10.73 0.47
CA SER A 132 -2.52 -9.51 1.29
C SER A 132 -3.56 -8.42 1.00
N SER A 133 -4.66 -8.81 0.38
CA SER A 133 -5.74 -7.95 -0.09
C SER A 133 -7.06 -8.34 0.57
N VAL A 134 -7.98 -7.37 0.62
CA VAL A 134 -9.36 -7.55 1.07
C VAL A 134 -10.24 -7.67 -0.17
N TYR A 135 -11.13 -8.66 -0.18
CA TYR A 135 -12.13 -8.87 -1.23
C TYR A 135 -13.51 -8.74 -0.61
N ILE A 136 -14.31 -7.83 -1.18
CA ILE A 136 -15.68 -7.54 -0.79
C ILE A 136 -16.56 -7.88 -1.98
N SER A 137 -17.58 -8.71 -1.77
CA SER A 137 -18.40 -9.22 -2.88
C SER A 137 -19.73 -9.77 -2.40
N ASN A 138 -20.72 -9.76 -3.29
CA ASN A 138 -21.90 -10.60 -3.16
C ASN A 138 -21.71 -11.91 -3.96
N ASN A 139 -22.55 -12.92 -3.71
CA ASN A 139 -22.69 -14.11 -4.57
C ASN A 139 -21.49 -15.06 -4.67
N GLY A 140 -20.83 -15.38 -3.54
CA GLY A 140 -19.91 -16.52 -3.51
C GLY A 140 -18.59 -16.33 -4.27
N TYR A 141 -18.22 -15.09 -4.60
CA TYR A 141 -16.91 -14.79 -5.17
C TYR A 141 -15.82 -15.41 -4.30
N THR A 142 -14.96 -16.17 -4.95
CA THR A 142 -13.82 -16.83 -4.31
C THR A 142 -12.57 -16.07 -4.74
N PRO A 143 -11.86 -15.44 -3.80
CA PRO A 143 -10.61 -14.79 -4.10
C PRO A 143 -9.66 -15.74 -4.81
N PRO A 144 -8.80 -15.24 -5.70
CA PRO A 144 -7.72 -16.03 -6.24
C PRO A 144 -6.88 -16.60 -5.09
N SER A 145 -6.33 -17.81 -5.29
CA SER A 145 -5.42 -18.42 -4.34
C SER A 145 -4.26 -17.48 -3.99
N ASN A 146 -3.69 -17.66 -2.79
CA ASN A 146 -2.52 -16.89 -2.37
C ASN A 146 -1.33 -17.20 -3.30
N LYS A 147 -1.08 -16.33 -4.29
CA LYS A 147 0.03 -16.39 -5.24
C LYS A 147 1.29 -15.71 -4.73
N TYR A 148 1.15 -14.75 -3.82
CA TYR A 148 2.28 -13.96 -3.30
C TYR A 148 2.09 -13.59 -1.83
N SER A 149 3.20 -13.29 -1.16
CA SER A 149 3.23 -12.92 0.27
C SER A 149 3.00 -11.42 0.50
N SER A 150 2.71 -11.04 1.74
CA SER A 150 2.67 -9.62 2.14
C SER A 150 4.03 -8.94 2.02
N GLU A 151 5.11 -9.69 2.23
CA GLU A 151 6.48 -9.19 2.04
C GLU A 151 6.78 -8.89 0.56
N ASP A 152 6.33 -9.76 -0.36
CA ASP A 152 6.45 -9.54 -1.81
C ASP A 152 5.76 -8.25 -2.24
N LEU A 153 4.49 -8.06 -1.85
CA LEU A 153 3.74 -6.85 -2.17
C LEU A 153 4.37 -5.61 -1.52
N TYR A 154 4.82 -5.73 -0.27
CA TYR A 154 5.46 -4.65 0.47
C TYR A 154 6.71 -4.13 -0.26
N TRP A 155 7.64 -5.01 -0.61
CA TRP A 155 8.88 -4.59 -1.25
C TRP A 155 8.68 -4.17 -2.70
N LEU A 156 7.84 -4.90 -3.45
CA LEU A 156 7.62 -4.59 -4.86
C LEU A 156 6.93 -3.23 -5.04
N SER A 157 5.90 -2.92 -4.25
CA SER A 157 5.21 -1.62 -4.35
C SER A 157 6.12 -0.45 -4.00
N ARG A 158 7.05 -0.64 -3.06
CA ARG A 158 8.01 0.39 -2.62
C ARG A 158 9.10 0.65 -3.63
N ILE A 159 9.67 -0.39 -4.22
CA ILE A 159 10.67 -0.16 -5.28
C ILE A 159 10.03 0.46 -6.52
N VAL A 160 8.79 0.07 -6.86
CA VAL A 160 8.03 0.72 -7.93
C VAL A 160 7.79 2.20 -7.63
N GLU A 161 7.42 2.55 -6.40
CA GLU A 161 7.30 3.96 -6.02
C GLU A 161 8.64 4.69 -6.18
N ALA A 162 9.72 4.13 -5.64
CA ALA A 162 11.00 4.83 -5.61
C ALA A 162 11.62 5.01 -6.99
N GLU A 163 11.47 4.03 -7.89
CA GLU A 163 12.05 4.05 -9.24
C GLU A 163 11.16 4.70 -10.29
N ALA A 164 9.83 4.67 -10.10
CA ALA A 164 8.85 5.10 -11.09
C ALA A 164 7.83 6.11 -10.52
N VAL A 165 8.25 6.91 -9.52
CA VAL A 165 7.47 8.09 -9.11
C VAL A 165 7.33 9.06 -10.29
N GLY A 166 6.12 9.57 -10.51
CA GLY A 166 5.81 10.48 -11.61
C GLY A 166 5.74 9.84 -13.02
N GLU A 167 6.08 8.56 -13.15
CA GLU A 167 5.88 7.81 -14.40
C GLU A 167 4.41 7.39 -14.55
N PRO A 168 3.90 7.24 -15.79
CA PRO A 168 2.55 6.71 -16.00
C PRO A 168 2.43 5.27 -15.48
N TYR A 169 1.20 4.81 -15.23
CA TYR A 169 0.91 3.43 -14.80
C TYR A 169 1.71 2.36 -15.58
N ALA A 170 1.81 2.50 -16.89
CA ALA A 170 2.57 1.57 -17.74
C ALA A 170 4.06 1.49 -17.35
N GLY A 171 4.67 2.61 -16.97
CA GLY A 171 6.06 2.67 -16.50
C GLY A 171 6.23 2.04 -15.11
N LYS A 172 5.27 2.29 -14.21
CA LYS A 172 5.23 1.64 -12.89
C LYS A 172 5.10 0.12 -13.00
N LEU A 173 4.20 -0.36 -13.86
CA LEU A 173 4.04 -1.79 -14.15
C LEU A 173 5.32 -2.39 -14.75
N ALA A 174 5.96 -1.68 -15.67
CA ALA A 174 7.18 -2.13 -16.32
C ALA A 174 8.36 -2.29 -15.34
N VAL A 175 8.56 -1.35 -14.41
CA VAL A 175 9.56 -1.49 -13.34
C VAL A 175 9.24 -2.70 -12.46
N ALA A 176 7.97 -2.88 -12.06
CA ALA A 176 7.55 -4.06 -11.30
C ALA A 176 7.89 -5.36 -12.06
N ASN A 177 7.66 -5.39 -13.36
CA ASN A 177 7.95 -6.55 -14.20
C ASN A 177 9.44 -6.85 -14.33
N VAL A 178 10.32 -5.84 -14.32
CA VAL A 178 11.78 -6.10 -14.28
C VAL A 178 12.15 -6.87 -13.01
N ILE A 179 11.61 -6.50 -11.85
CA ILE A 179 11.86 -7.21 -10.58
C ILE A 179 11.33 -8.64 -10.63
N ILE A 180 10.13 -8.84 -11.17
CA ILE A 180 9.54 -10.18 -11.36
C ILE A 180 10.35 -11.03 -12.33
N ASN A 181 10.87 -10.45 -13.41
CA ASN A 181 11.72 -11.13 -14.39
C ASN A 181 13.07 -11.51 -13.78
N ARG A 182 13.70 -10.61 -13.02
CA ARG A 182 14.93 -10.88 -12.27
C ARG A 182 14.73 -12.05 -11.30
N LYS A 183 13.68 -12.03 -10.48
CA LYS A 183 13.33 -13.14 -9.58
C LYS A 183 13.24 -14.50 -10.29
N LYS A 184 12.81 -14.52 -11.56
CA LYS A 184 12.66 -15.74 -12.37
C LYS A 184 13.95 -16.16 -13.10
N SER A 185 14.91 -15.25 -13.25
CA SER A 185 16.16 -15.50 -13.96
C SER A 185 17.21 -16.13 -13.03
N SER A 186 17.99 -17.06 -13.55
CA SER A 186 19.14 -17.63 -12.84
C SER A 186 20.30 -16.65 -12.64
N GLU A 187 20.28 -15.50 -13.32
CA GLU A 187 21.27 -14.43 -13.18
C GLU A 187 21.13 -13.64 -11.86
N PHE A 188 19.96 -13.72 -11.19
CA PHE A 188 19.61 -12.91 -10.03
C PHE A 188 19.12 -13.76 -8.85
N PRO A 189 19.04 -13.19 -7.63
CA PRO A 189 18.42 -13.87 -6.50
C PRO A 189 16.95 -14.25 -6.73
N SER A 190 16.47 -15.29 -6.05
CA SER A 190 15.16 -15.90 -6.30
C SER A 190 13.99 -15.33 -5.46
N THR A 191 14.20 -14.23 -4.73
CA THR A 191 13.14 -13.53 -3.98
C THR A 191 13.09 -12.05 -4.35
N ILE A 192 11.90 -11.44 -4.27
CA ILE A 192 11.73 -10.00 -4.60
C ILE A 192 12.63 -9.13 -3.72
N LYS A 193 12.66 -9.41 -2.42
CA LYS A 193 13.53 -8.70 -1.49
C LYS A 193 15.00 -8.87 -1.84
N SER A 194 15.46 -10.10 -2.07
CA SER A 194 16.87 -10.33 -2.40
C SER A 194 17.27 -9.70 -3.73
N VAL A 195 16.36 -9.62 -4.73
CA VAL A 195 16.61 -8.86 -5.96
C VAL A 195 16.78 -7.37 -5.66
N ILE A 196 15.85 -6.77 -4.91
CA ILE A 196 15.89 -5.32 -4.61
C ILE A 196 17.14 -4.95 -3.81
N PHE A 197 17.55 -5.80 -2.86
CA PHE A 197 18.69 -5.56 -2.00
C PHE A 197 20.00 -6.20 -2.49
N ASP A 198 20.04 -6.70 -3.74
CA ASP A 198 21.25 -7.29 -4.30
C ASP A 198 22.35 -6.22 -4.42
N ASN A 199 23.53 -6.54 -3.90
CA ASN A 199 24.70 -5.68 -3.91
C ASN A 199 25.94 -6.37 -4.49
N LYS A 200 25.79 -7.55 -5.10
CA LYS A 200 26.90 -8.38 -5.59
C LYS A 200 27.85 -7.64 -6.54
N TYR A 201 27.32 -6.75 -7.38
CA TYR A 201 28.08 -5.95 -8.34
C TYR A 201 27.92 -4.44 -8.11
N GLY A 202 27.60 -4.05 -6.87
CA GLY A 202 27.22 -2.69 -6.50
C GLY A 202 25.74 -2.55 -6.19
N ILE A 203 25.34 -1.38 -5.69
CA ILE A 203 23.95 -1.09 -5.33
C ILE A 203 23.11 -1.08 -6.60
N GLN A 204 22.16 -2.01 -6.70
CA GLN A 204 21.30 -2.13 -7.88
C GLN A 204 20.26 -1.01 -7.99
N PHE A 205 19.75 -0.54 -6.83
CA PHE A 205 18.74 0.49 -6.73
C PHE A 205 19.16 1.54 -5.71
N THR A 206 19.44 2.77 -6.15
CA THR A 206 19.83 3.89 -5.28
C THR A 206 18.90 4.10 -4.08
N PRO A 207 17.56 3.94 -4.21
CA PRO A 207 16.61 4.06 -3.10
C PRO A 207 16.88 3.14 -1.89
N VAL A 208 17.60 2.04 -2.10
CA VAL A 208 17.99 1.14 -1.01
C VAL A 208 19.07 1.78 -0.15
N ALA A 209 20.02 2.48 -0.76
CA ALA A 209 21.16 3.07 -0.07
C ALA A 209 20.84 4.40 0.61
N ASP A 210 19.96 5.21 0.02
CA ASP A 210 19.55 6.51 0.57
C ASP A 210 18.35 6.41 1.54
N GLY A 211 17.74 5.23 1.68
CA GLY A 211 16.61 4.96 2.56
C GLY A 211 15.24 5.31 1.98
N ASN A 212 15.16 5.84 0.75
CA ASN A 212 13.89 6.20 0.11
C ASN A 212 12.99 4.98 -0.18
N ILE A 213 13.55 3.76 -0.18
CA ILE A 213 12.78 2.51 -0.27
C ILE A 213 11.73 2.37 0.85
N TYR A 214 11.89 3.07 1.98
CA TYR A 214 10.94 3.03 3.09
C TYR A 214 9.82 4.08 3.01
N ASN A 215 9.76 4.87 1.93
CA ASN A 215 8.67 5.81 1.69
C ASN A 215 7.35 5.10 1.35
N THR A 216 6.23 5.66 1.81
CA THR A 216 4.91 5.04 1.60
C THR A 216 4.56 5.09 0.11
N PRO A 217 4.30 3.95 -0.55
CA PRO A 217 3.98 3.94 -1.96
C PRO A 217 2.61 4.57 -2.23
N THR A 218 2.47 5.21 -3.39
CA THR A 218 1.17 5.64 -3.90
C THR A 218 0.31 4.42 -4.25
N GLN A 219 -1.01 4.61 -4.28
CA GLN A 219 -1.92 3.53 -4.65
C GLN A 219 -1.71 3.06 -6.10
N GLU A 220 -1.25 3.94 -6.99
CA GLU A 220 -0.91 3.56 -8.36
C GLU A 220 0.28 2.60 -8.41
N SER A 221 1.35 2.88 -7.64
CA SER A 221 2.51 1.99 -7.51
C SER A 221 2.15 0.65 -6.86
N ILE A 222 1.23 0.66 -5.88
CA ILE A 222 0.65 -0.54 -5.27
C ILE A 222 -0.09 -1.37 -6.33
N ASN A 223 -0.96 -0.73 -7.12
CA ASN A 223 -1.75 -1.41 -8.15
C ASN A 223 -0.85 -2.01 -9.25
N ALA A 224 0.20 -1.31 -9.67
CA ALA A 224 1.18 -1.81 -10.61
C ALA A 224 1.94 -3.05 -10.08
N ALA A 225 2.37 -3.02 -8.81
CA ALA A 225 3.01 -4.16 -8.16
C ALA A 225 2.08 -5.38 -8.08
N ILE A 226 0.81 -5.18 -7.70
CA ILE A 226 -0.22 -6.22 -7.69
C ILE A 226 -0.42 -6.82 -9.08
N ALA A 227 -0.53 -5.98 -10.11
CA ALA A 227 -0.72 -6.45 -11.48
C ALA A 227 0.45 -7.34 -11.92
N ALA A 228 1.69 -6.91 -11.65
CA ALA A 228 2.89 -7.72 -11.90
C ALA A 228 2.89 -9.05 -11.12
N LEU A 229 2.55 -9.03 -9.83
CA LEU A 229 2.46 -10.24 -8.99
C LEU A 229 1.36 -11.21 -9.45
N ASN A 230 0.28 -10.68 -10.02
CA ASN A 230 -0.79 -11.47 -10.62
C ASN A 230 -0.48 -11.97 -12.03
N GLY A 231 0.65 -11.54 -12.62
CA GLY A 231 1.17 -12.03 -13.90
C GLY A 231 1.03 -11.07 -15.09
N SER A 232 0.48 -9.86 -14.91
CA SER A 232 0.49 -8.84 -15.97
C SER A 232 1.92 -8.48 -16.32
N ASN A 233 2.25 -8.43 -17.60
CA ASN A 233 3.59 -8.07 -18.08
C ASN A 233 3.50 -7.23 -19.37
N ASN A 234 4.12 -6.03 -19.38
CA ASN A 234 4.14 -5.13 -20.54
C ASN A 234 5.54 -4.88 -21.14
N ILE A 235 6.56 -5.63 -20.72
CA ILE A 235 7.97 -5.50 -21.15
C ILE A 235 8.63 -6.83 -21.53
N GLY A 236 7.85 -7.90 -21.66
CA GLY A 236 8.36 -9.23 -21.98
C GLY A 236 9.39 -9.70 -20.95
N ASN A 237 10.54 -10.17 -21.41
CA ASN A 237 11.61 -10.70 -20.57
C ASN A 237 12.67 -9.65 -20.18
N SER A 238 12.38 -8.35 -20.28
CA SER A 238 13.37 -7.32 -19.96
C SER A 238 13.85 -7.45 -18.51
N LEU A 239 15.18 -7.42 -18.32
CA LEU A 239 15.86 -7.57 -17.03
C LEU A 239 16.51 -6.26 -16.56
N TYR A 240 16.52 -5.24 -17.41
CA TYR A 240 17.21 -3.97 -17.15
C TYR A 240 16.33 -2.80 -17.59
N PHE A 241 16.47 -1.69 -16.88
CA PHE A 241 15.95 -0.40 -17.31
C PHE A 241 16.92 0.72 -16.91
N LEU A 242 16.83 1.85 -17.60
CA LEU A 242 17.50 3.09 -17.19
C LEU A 242 16.74 4.30 -17.71
N ASN A 243 16.99 5.46 -17.11
CA ASN A 243 16.58 6.76 -17.65
C ASN A 243 17.81 7.43 -18.28
N PRO A 244 17.94 7.50 -19.62
CA PRO A 244 19.14 8.04 -20.27
C PRO A 244 19.44 9.50 -19.90
N ALA A 245 18.42 10.29 -19.57
CA ALA A 245 18.60 11.69 -19.16
C ALA A 245 19.16 11.84 -17.74
N LYS A 246 19.11 10.79 -16.91
CA LYS A 246 19.58 10.80 -15.51
C LYS A 246 20.75 9.85 -15.25
N SER A 247 21.11 9.02 -16.23
CA SER A 247 22.12 7.98 -16.07
C SER A 247 23.49 8.52 -16.48
N SER A 248 24.51 8.26 -15.65
CA SER A 248 25.92 8.49 -16.01
C SER A 248 26.63 7.22 -16.49
N ASN A 249 25.95 6.06 -16.43
CA ASN A 249 26.45 4.77 -16.88
C ASN A 249 25.54 4.20 -17.98
N PHE A 250 26.11 3.96 -19.15
CA PHE A 250 25.41 3.49 -20.35
C PHE A 250 25.77 2.06 -20.75
N TRP A 251 26.37 1.27 -19.85
CA TRP A 251 26.73 -0.12 -20.14
C TRP A 251 25.52 -0.93 -20.65
N ILE A 252 24.34 -0.76 -20.05
CA ILE A 252 23.11 -1.45 -20.48
C ILE A 252 22.77 -1.11 -21.93
N MET A 253 22.86 0.17 -22.32
CA MET A 253 22.56 0.61 -23.69
C MET A 253 23.53 0.00 -24.71
N ASN A 254 24.80 -0.18 -24.32
CA ASN A 254 25.85 -0.68 -25.20
C ASN A 254 25.91 -2.22 -25.27
N ASN A 255 25.33 -2.94 -24.30
CA ASN A 255 25.55 -4.39 -24.14
C ASN A 255 24.27 -5.22 -24.06
N ARG A 256 23.09 -4.60 -23.91
CA ARG A 256 21.79 -5.31 -23.83
C ARG A 256 20.89 -4.95 -25.00
N LYS A 257 19.96 -5.84 -25.34
CA LYS A 257 19.04 -5.62 -26.46
C LYS A 257 17.93 -4.66 -26.04
N PHE A 258 17.81 -3.52 -26.69
CA PHE A 258 16.68 -2.62 -26.48
C PHE A 258 15.36 -3.32 -26.81
N VAL A 259 14.37 -3.15 -25.93
CA VAL A 259 13.04 -3.77 -26.05
C VAL A 259 11.98 -2.70 -26.30
N THR A 260 11.88 -1.72 -25.41
CA THR A 260 10.87 -0.65 -25.51
C THR A 260 11.25 0.56 -24.67
N GLN A 261 10.58 1.68 -24.92
CA GLN A 261 10.62 2.89 -24.10
C GLN A 261 9.22 3.16 -23.56
N ILE A 262 9.13 3.45 -22.26
CA ILE A 262 7.91 3.93 -21.63
C ILE A 262 8.24 5.24 -20.94
N ASN A 263 7.73 6.33 -21.51
CA ASN A 263 8.05 7.69 -21.08
C ASN A 263 9.57 7.89 -20.98
N ASN A 264 10.14 8.08 -19.79
CA ASN A 264 11.58 8.34 -19.65
C ASN A 264 12.44 7.08 -19.49
N HIS A 265 11.82 5.91 -19.32
CA HIS A 265 12.54 4.66 -19.06
C HIS A 265 12.69 3.80 -20.31
N TYR A 266 13.92 3.33 -20.52
CA TYR A 266 14.31 2.46 -21.62
C TYR A 266 14.53 1.07 -21.04
N PHE A 267 13.91 0.05 -21.61
CA PHE A 267 13.92 -1.32 -21.11
C PHE A 267 14.70 -2.25 -22.05
N TYR A 268 15.44 -3.18 -21.45
CA TYR A 268 16.38 -4.05 -22.18
C TYR A 268 16.31 -5.51 -21.72
N ALA A 269 16.48 -6.42 -22.67
CA ALA A 269 16.56 -7.87 -22.48
C ALA A 269 17.99 -8.39 -22.43
#